data_AF-A0A377NBA5-F1
#
_entry.id   AF-A0A377NBA5-F1
#
_cell.length_a   1.000
_cell.length_b   1.000
_cell.length_c   1.000
_cell.angle_alpha   90.00
_cell.angle_beta   90.00
_cell.angle_gamma   90.00
#
_symmetry.space_group_name_H-M   'P 1'
#
loop_
_entity.id
_entity.type
_entity.pdbx_description
1 polymer ?
#
loop_
_entity_poly.entity_id
_entity_poly.type
_entity_poly.pdbx_seq_one_letter_code
_entity_poly.pdbx_strand_id
1 'polypeptide(L)'
;MLQDYGKSSERYGLIHADLRLTNLLLHEGETRVIDFDDCGMGWYMHDAAAAISFVEHHPRASEWVEHWLRGYQRVCPLSEADLAVIPTMIVQRRIQLLAWRGSHATTEMAQSLGDDWEAESLRLCRDYLARLPQHQARA
;
A
#
# COMPACT_ATOMS: atom_id res chain seq x y z
N MET A 1 13.45 7.58 -6.73
CA MET A 1 12.96 6.66 -5.67
C MET A 1 12.57 5.28 -6.21
N LEU A 2 11.46 5.08 -6.94
CA LEU A 2 11.11 3.75 -7.50
C LEU A 2 12.03 3.30 -8.63
N GLN A 3 12.53 4.24 -9.44
CA GLN A 3 13.55 3.96 -10.46
C GLN A 3 14.83 3.42 -9.80
N ASP A 4 15.25 4.04 -8.69
CA ASP A 4 16.43 3.63 -7.91
C ASP A 4 16.23 2.30 -7.17
N TYR A 5 15.02 2.07 -6.63
CA TYR A 5 14.64 0.80 -6.01
C TYR A 5 14.68 -0.36 -7.02
N GLY A 6 14.39 -0.06 -8.29
CA GLY A 6 14.57 -0.96 -9.42
C GLY A 6 13.54 -2.09 -9.47
N LYS A 7 13.75 -3.03 -10.41
CA LYS A 7 12.87 -4.19 -10.64
C LYS A 7 13.65 -5.50 -10.69
N SER A 8 14.62 -5.67 -9.79
CA SER A 8 15.30 -6.95 -9.64
C SER A 8 14.30 -8.04 -9.23
N SER A 9 14.62 -9.31 -9.49
CA SER A 9 13.80 -10.45 -9.11
C SER A 9 13.56 -10.57 -7.60
N GLU A 10 14.42 -9.96 -6.78
CA GLU A 10 14.29 -9.89 -5.33
C GLU A 10 13.25 -8.86 -4.86
N ARG A 11 12.84 -7.92 -5.72
CA ARG A 11 11.96 -6.79 -5.36
C ARG A 11 10.68 -6.71 -6.18
N TYR A 12 10.67 -7.34 -7.35
CA TYR A 12 9.61 -7.21 -8.33
C TYR A 12 9.27 -8.57 -8.94
N GLY A 13 7.99 -8.89 -8.98
CA GLY A 13 7.49 -10.17 -9.43
C GLY A 13 5.96 -10.19 -9.45
N LEU A 14 5.38 -11.39 -9.49
CA LEU A 14 3.93 -11.55 -9.35
C LEU A 14 3.53 -11.24 -7.90
N ILE A 15 2.56 -10.34 -7.73
CA ILE A 15 1.96 -9.97 -6.44
C ILE A 15 0.45 -10.15 -6.48
N HIS A 16 -0.18 -10.12 -5.32
CA HIS A 16 -1.65 -10.14 -5.23
C HIS A 16 -2.27 -8.80 -5.63
N ALA A 17 -1.59 -7.69 -5.32
CA ALA A 17 -2.00 -6.30 -5.58
C ALA A 17 -3.26 -5.80 -4.85
N ASP A 18 -3.98 -6.69 -4.18
CA ASP A 18 -5.19 -6.36 -3.40
C ASP A 18 -5.31 -7.17 -2.11
N LEU A 19 -4.19 -7.32 -1.39
CA LEU A 19 -4.09 -8.14 -0.19
C LEU A 19 -4.71 -7.46 1.05
N ARG A 20 -5.97 -7.03 0.96
CA ARG A 20 -6.74 -6.43 2.06
C ARG A 20 -7.18 -7.47 3.08
N LEU A 21 -7.47 -7.05 4.31
CA LEU A 21 -8.03 -7.92 5.34
C LEU A 21 -9.34 -8.62 4.90
N THR A 22 -10.14 -7.98 4.05
CA THR A 22 -11.36 -8.57 3.49
C THR A 22 -11.11 -9.76 2.56
N ASN A 23 -9.89 -9.85 2.02
CA ASN A 23 -9.45 -10.90 1.09
C ASN A 23 -8.65 -11.99 1.81
N LEU A 24 -8.67 -11.99 3.15
CA LEU A 24 -8.07 -13.00 4.01
C LEU A 24 -9.17 -13.73 4.80
N LEU A 25 -9.32 -15.02 4.54
CA LEU A 25 -10.26 -15.89 5.24
C LEU A 25 -9.54 -16.68 6.33
N LEU A 26 -10.13 -16.78 7.51
CA LEU A 26 -9.71 -17.73 8.53
C LEU A 26 -10.54 -19.00 8.40
N HIS A 27 -9.87 -20.12 8.14
CA HIS A 27 -10.53 -21.42 8.05
C HIS A 27 -9.71 -22.47 8.79
N GLU A 28 -10.32 -23.10 9.79
CA GLU A 28 -9.69 -24.16 10.61
C GLU A 28 -8.36 -23.73 11.25
N GLY A 29 -8.24 -22.45 11.62
CA GLY A 29 -7.03 -21.89 12.24
C GLY A 29 -5.95 -21.46 11.23
N GLU A 30 -6.19 -21.62 9.93
CA GLU A 30 -5.28 -21.21 8.86
C GLU A 30 -5.83 -20.00 8.09
N THR A 31 -4.93 -19.08 7.73
CA THR A 31 -5.25 -17.95 6.86
C THR A 31 -5.19 -18.39 5.40
N ARG A 32 -6.24 -18.10 4.64
CA ARG A 32 -6.35 -18.37 3.20
C ARG A 32 -6.60 -17.06 2.46
N VAL A 33 -5.89 -16.89 1.35
CA VAL A 33 -6.00 -15.70 0.49
C VAL A 33 -7.01 -15.98 -0.63
N ILE A 34 -7.85 -15.02 -0.95
CA ILE A 34 -8.82 -15.07 -2.06
C ILE A 34 -8.70 -13.81 -2.92
N ASP A 35 -9.43 -13.76 -4.03
CA ASP A 35 -9.59 -12.56 -4.88
C ASP A 35 -8.32 -12.13 -5.63
N PHE A 36 -7.85 -13.00 -6.53
CA PHE A 36 -6.63 -12.80 -7.33
C PHE A 36 -6.87 -12.03 -8.64
N ASP A 37 -8.03 -11.39 -8.82
CA ASP A 37 -8.38 -10.76 -10.10
C ASP A 37 -7.48 -9.56 -10.44
N ASP A 38 -6.95 -8.88 -9.42
CA ASP A 38 -5.99 -7.79 -9.55
C ASP A 38 -4.52 -8.23 -9.60
N CYS A 39 -4.25 -9.54 -9.54
CA CYS A 39 -2.88 -10.04 -9.47
C CYS A 39 -2.07 -9.64 -10.71
N GLY A 40 -0.79 -9.35 -10.52
CA GLY A 40 0.03 -8.86 -11.61
C GLY A 40 1.47 -8.59 -11.23
N MET A 41 2.23 -8.12 -12.20
CA MET A 41 3.64 -7.80 -12.01
C MET A 41 3.78 -6.47 -11.26
N GLY A 42 4.34 -6.50 -10.06
CA GLY A 42 4.52 -5.34 -9.20
C GLY A 42 5.70 -5.49 -8.23
N TRP A 43 5.99 -4.42 -7.49
CA TRP A 43 6.95 -4.50 -6.39
C TRP A 43 6.33 -5.27 -5.22
N TYR A 44 7.06 -6.21 -4.61
CA TYR A 44 6.53 -7.03 -3.52
C TYR A 44 6.00 -6.19 -2.34
N MET A 45 6.64 -5.07 -2.05
CA MET A 45 6.22 -4.15 -0.97
C MET A 45 4.91 -3.40 -1.26
N HIS A 46 4.37 -3.51 -2.47
CA HIS A 46 3.02 -3.01 -2.77
C HIS A 46 1.94 -3.74 -1.96
N ASP A 47 2.09 -5.05 -1.71
CA ASP A 47 1.11 -5.82 -0.93
C ASP A 47 1.05 -5.34 0.54
N ALA A 48 2.14 -4.77 1.07
CA ALA A 48 2.14 -4.13 2.39
C ALA A 48 1.24 -2.87 2.42
N ALA A 49 1.26 -2.08 1.33
CA ALA A 49 0.37 -0.94 1.18
C ALA A 49 -1.08 -1.36 0.93
N ALA A 50 -1.30 -2.43 0.15
CA ALA A 50 -2.62 -2.98 -0.09
C ALA A 50 -3.30 -3.44 1.22
N ALA A 51 -2.53 -3.99 2.17
CA ALA A 51 -3.05 -4.46 3.46
C ALA A 51 -3.72 -3.38 4.32
N ILE A 52 -3.38 -2.10 4.13
CA ILE A 52 -3.97 -0.96 4.85
C ILE A 52 -4.86 -0.09 3.96
N SER A 53 -5.29 -0.63 2.81
CA SER A 53 -6.17 0.08 1.87
C SER A 53 -7.37 0.68 2.60
N PHE A 54 -7.75 1.90 2.23
CA PHE A 54 -8.88 2.63 2.80
C PHE A 54 -8.72 3.08 4.26
N VAL A 55 -7.57 2.86 4.90
CA VAL A 55 -7.30 3.32 6.26
C VAL A 55 -5.87 3.88 6.45
N GLU A 56 -5.21 4.30 5.36
CA GLU A 56 -3.82 4.76 5.37
C GLU A 56 -3.60 6.03 6.21
N HIS A 57 -4.65 6.83 6.35
CA HIS A 57 -4.67 8.07 7.13
C HIS A 57 -4.90 7.83 8.63
N HIS A 58 -5.26 6.61 9.04
CA HIS A 58 -5.57 6.31 10.43
C HIS A 58 -4.33 6.53 11.34
N PRO A 59 -4.48 7.09 12.56
CA PRO A 59 -3.33 7.38 13.44
C PRO A 59 -2.46 6.17 13.81
N ARG A 60 -3.02 4.95 13.73
CA ARG A 60 -2.33 3.68 13.97
C ARG A 60 -1.79 2.99 12.71
N ALA A 61 -1.93 3.59 11.52
CA ALA A 61 -1.51 2.96 10.27
C ALA A 61 -0.02 2.56 10.28
N SER A 62 0.84 3.39 10.87
CA SER A 62 2.27 3.07 11.03
C SER A 62 2.51 1.82 11.89
N GLU A 63 1.79 1.69 13.00
CA GLU A 63 1.85 0.52 13.89
C GLU A 63 1.41 -0.76 13.16
N TRP A 64 0.32 -0.69 12.38
CA TRP A 64 -0.17 -1.83 11.60
C TRP A 64 0.82 -2.27 10.53
N VAL A 65 1.41 -1.32 9.81
CA VAL A 65 2.46 -1.60 8.82
C VAL A 65 3.68 -2.22 9.49
N GLU A 66 4.11 -1.72 10.66
CA GLU A 66 5.22 -2.33 11.41
C GLU A 66 4.93 -3.79 11.77
N HIS A 67 3.72 -4.09 12.27
CA HIS A 67 3.31 -5.46 12.57
C HIS A 67 3.27 -6.36 11.34
N TRP A 68 2.78 -5.84 10.20
CA TRP A 68 2.79 -6.56 8.93
C TRP A 68 4.22 -6.89 8.50
N LEU A 69 5.13 -5.91 8.52
CA LEU A 69 6.54 -6.08 8.16
C LEU A 69 7.27 -7.04 9.08
N ARG A 70 6.97 -7.02 10.38
CA ARG A 70 7.51 -7.99 11.35
C ARG A 70 7.03 -9.40 11.04
N GLY A 71 5.78 -9.56 10.62
CA GLY A 71 5.23 -10.84 10.18
C GLY A 71 5.91 -11.35 8.91
N TYR A 72 6.06 -10.49 7.91
CA TYR A 72 6.70 -10.78 6.63
C TYR A 72 8.15 -11.26 6.80
N GLN A 73 8.92 -10.56 7.64
CA GLN A 73 10.33 -10.88 7.94
C GLN A 73 10.57 -12.24 8.59
N ARG A 74 9.53 -12.91 9.11
CA ARG A 74 9.67 -14.30 9.60
C ARG A 74 9.90 -15.31 8.49
N VAL A 75 9.54 -14.97 7.25
CA VAL A 75 9.63 -15.87 6.09
C VAL A 75 10.58 -15.30 5.04
N CYS A 76 10.53 -13.99 4.78
CA CYS A 76 11.35 -13.32 3.77
C CYS A 76 12.05 -12.10 4.38
N PRO A 77 13.40 -12.10 4.50
CA PRO A 77 14.16 -10.96 4.99
C PRO A 77 13.93 -9.70 4.13
N LEU A 78 13.89 -8.54 4.78
CA LEU A 78 13.77 -7.24 4.12
C LEU A 78 15.07 -6.45 4.26
N SER A 79 15.53 -5.88 3.16
CA SER A 79 16.64 -4.93 3.13
C SER A 79 16.18 -3.54 3.57
N GLU A 80 17.14 -2.67 3.92
CA GLU A 80 16.85 -1.27 4.22
C GLU A 80 16.16 -0.56 3.05
N ALA A 81 16.48 -0.94 1.81
CA ALA A 81 15.85 -0.39 0.63
C ALA A 81 14.36 -0.77 0.54
N ASP A 82 14.00 -2.00 0.93
CA ASP A 82 12.62 -2.47 0.91
C ASP A 82 11.79 -1.76 1.98
N LEU A 83 12.38 -1.51 3.16
CA LEU A 83 11.75 -0.71 4.21
C LEU A 83 11.59 0.76 3.79
N ALA A 84 12.62 1.33 3.15
CA ALA A 84 12.63 2.72 2.71
C ALA A 84 11.58 3.01 1.63
N VAL A 85 11.14 2.01 0.85
CA VAL A 85 10.13 2.20 -0.20
C VAL A 85 8.68 2.15 0.31
N ILE A 86 8.45 1.69 1.54
CA ILE A 86 7.09 1.53 2.10
C ILE A 86 6.26 2.83 2.06
N PRO A 87 6.76 4.01 2.46
CA PRO A 87 5.99 5.24 2.35
C PRO A 87 5.57 5.57 0.91
N THR A 88 6.41 5.25 -0.07
CA THR A 88 6.09 5.41 -1.49
C THR A 88 4.98 4.46 -1.93
N MET A 89 5.03 3.19 -1.49
CA MET A 89 3.99 2.21 -1.81
C MET A 89 2.63 2.63 -1.24
N ILE A 90 2.61 3.15 0.00
CA ILE A 90 1.39 3.64 0.66
C ILE A 90 0.79 4.81 -0.11
N VAL A 91 1.59 5.81 -0.48
CA VAL A 91 1.09 6.96 -1.25
C VAL A 91 0.66 6.57 -2.65
N GLN A 92 1.40 5.68 -3.32
CA GLN A 92 0.98 5.12 -4.61
C GLN A 92 -0.39 4.45 -4.50
N ARG A 93 -0.58 3.59 -3.49
CA ARG A 93 -1.86 2.92 -3.24
C ARG A 93 -2.97 3.92 -2.95
N ARG A 94 -2.71 4.94 -2.13
CA ARG A 94 -3.68 6.00 -1.83
C ARG A 94 -4.13 6.74 -3.09
N ILE A 95 -3.21 7.04 -4.01
CA ILE A 95 -3.52 7.68 -5.30
C ILE A 95 -4.37 6.74 -6.17
N GLN A 96 -4.04 5.44 -6.21
CA GLN A 96 -4.84 4.45 -6.94
C GLN A 96 -6.27 4.36 -6.38
N LEU A 97 -6.43 4.32 -5.06
CA LEU A 97 -7.75 4.28 -4.42
C LEU A 97 -8.54 5.58 -4.59
N LEU A 98 -7.86 6.72 -4.66
CA LEU A 98 -8.49 7.99 -5.00
C LEU A 98 -9.09 7.96 -6.42
N ALA A 99 -8.33 7.43 -7.40
CA ALA A 99 -8.82 7.23 -8.76
C ALA A 99 -9.99 6.23 -8.80
N TRP A 100 -9.89 5.12 -8.05
CA TRP A 100 -10.97 4.14 -7.92
C TRP A 100 -12.25 4.76 -7.33
N ARG A 101 -12.14 5.56 -6.27
CA ARG A 101 -13.29 6.26 -5.67
C ARG A 101 -13.97 7.18 -6.67
N GLY A 102 -13.19 7.88 -7.50
CA GLY A 102 -13.72 8.74 -8.56
C GLY A 102 -14.48 7.96 -9.65
N SER A 103 -13.96 6.81 -10.08
CA SER A 103 -14.60 5.97 -11.11
C SER A 103 -15.77 5.14 -10.58
N HIS A 104 -15.83 4.91 -9.26
CA HIS A 104 -16.86 4.10 -8.59
C HIS A 104 -17.67 4.92 -7.56
N ALA A 105 -17.84 6.23 -7.80
CA ALA A 105 -18.41 7.18 -6.85
C ALA A 105 -19.83 6.82 -6.36
N THR A 106 -20.55 5.98 -7.09
CA THR A 106 -21.91 5.53 -6.75
C THR A 106 -21.95 4.25 -5.91
N THR A 107 -20.81 3.60 -5.66
CA THR A 107 -20.75 2.38 -4.83
C THR A 107 -20.88 2.72 -3.34
N GLU A 108 -21.50 1.83 -2.56
CA GLU A 108 -21.65 2.00 -1.10
C GLU A 108 -20.29 2.17 -0.41
N MET A 109 -19.27 1.41 -0.86
CA MET A 109 -17.92 1.52 -0.34
C MET A 109 -17.30 2.90 -0.64
N ALA A 110 -17.47 3.46 -1.83
CA ALA A 110 -16.96 4.80 -2.13
C ALA A 110 -17.65 5.89 -1.28
N GLN A 111 -18.96 5.73 -1.03
CA GLN A 111 -19.76 6.65 -0.23
C GLN A 111 -19.44 6.56 1.27
N SER A 112 -19.04 5.39 1.77
CA SER A 112 -18.75 5.17 3.19
C SER A 112 -17.41 5.74 3.67
N LEU A 113 -16.52 6.12 2.75
CA LEU A 113 -15.19 6.69 3.08
C LEU A 113 -15.27 8.09 3.74
N GLY A 114 -16.43 8.74 3.66
CA GLY A 114 -16.67 10.07 4.24
C GLY A 114 -16.12 11.22 3.40
N ASP A 115 -16.48 12.43 3.80
CA ASP A 115 -16.20 13.67 3.06
C ASP A 115 -14.74 14.14 3.22
N ASP A 116 -14.06 13.72 4.29
CA ASP A 116 -12.66 14.10 4.56
C ASP A 116 -11.64 13.25 3.79
N TRP A 117 -12.08 12.19 3.09
CA TRP A 117 -11.19 11.22 2.46
C TRP A 117 -10.22 11.85 1.44
N GLU A 118 -10.70 12.78 0.62
CA GLU A 118 -9.90 13.50 -0.36
C GLU A 118 -8.92 14.46 0.31
N ALA A 119 -9.36 15.18 1.34
CA ALA A 119 -8.51 16.08 2.11
C ALA A 119 -7.37 15.32 2.80
N GLU A 120 -7.67 14.16 3.39
CA GLU A 120 -6.68 13.25 3.97
C GLU A 120 -5.74 12.66 2.92
N SER A 121 -6.24 12.34 1.71
CA SER A 121 -5.40 11.90 0.59
C SER A 121 -4.37 12.97 0.21
N LEU A 122 -4.82 14.22 0.11
CA LEU A 122 -3.95 15.36 -0.18
C LEU A 122 -2.94 15.60 0.94
N ARG A 123 -3.36 15.48 2.21
CA ARG A 123 -2.46 15.59 3.36
C ARG A 123 -1.36 14.54 3.31
N LEU A 124 -1.70 13.26 3.11
CA LEU A 124 -0.71 12.18 3.00
C LEU A 124 0.29 12.41 1.85
N CYS A 125 -0.19 12.84 0.68
CA CYS A 125 0.69 13.18 -0.44
C CYS A 125 1.64 14.35 -0.10
N ARG A 126 1.14 15.41 0.55
CA ARG A 126 1.97 16.55 0.98
C ARG A 126 3.00 16.14 2.03
N ASP A 127 2.60 15.35 3.02
CA ASP A 127 3.49 14.86 4.08
C ASP A 127 4.60 13.99 3.50
N TYR A 128 4.30 13.17 2.50
CA TYR A 128 5.30 12.39 1.77
C TYR A 128 6.26 13.27 0.99
N LEU A 129 5.76 14.23 0.21
CA LEU A 129 6.60 15.17 -0.54
C LEU A 129 7.52 16.01 0.36
N ALA A 130 7.01 16.44 1.53
CA ALA A 130 7.79 17.21 2.50
C ALA A 130 8.96 16.40 3.11
N ARG A 131 8.88 15.07 3.10
CA ARG A 131 9.94 14.17 3.58
C ARG A 131 10.95 13.80 2.51
N LEU A 132 10.67 14.07 1.22
CA LEU A 132 11.62 13.80 0.16
C LEU A 132 12.79 14.78 0.24
N PRO A 133 14.04 14.32 0.00
CA PRO A 133 15.18 15.22 -0.12
C PRO A 133 14.92 16.25 -1.22
N GLN A 134 15.14 17.55 -0.93
CA GLN A 134 14.86 18.67 -1.85
C GLN A 134 15.67 18.67 -3.17
N HIS A 135 16.54 17.68 -3.38
CA HIS A 135 17.41 17.57 -4.55
C HIS A 135 16.81 16.85 -5.78
N GLN A 136 15.57 16.35 -5.71
CA GLN A 136 14.92 15.66 -6.85
C GLN A 136 13.81 16.46 -7.55
N ALA A 137 13.58 17.73 -7.18
CA ALA A 137 12.53 18.57 -7.77
C ALA A 137 12.95 19.32 -9.05
N ARG A 138 14.13 19.02 -9.63
CA ARG A 138 14.60 19.59 -10.89
C ARG A 138 15.17 18.49 -11.79
N ALA A 139 14.30 17.84 -12.54
CA ALA A 139 14.61 17.18 -13.80
C ALA A 139 13.46 17.44 -14.76
#